data_AF-A0A957JCW8-F1
#
_entry.id   AF-A0A957JCW8-F1
#
_cell.length_a   1.000
_cell.length_b   1.000
_cell.length_c   1.000
_cell.angle_alpha   90.00
_cell.angle_beta   90.00
_cell.angle_gamma   90.00
#
_symmetry.space_group_name_H-M   'P 1'
#
loop_
_entity.id
_entity.type
_entity.pdbx_description
1 polymer ?
#
loop_
_entity_poly.entity_id
_entity_poly.type
_entity_poly.pdbx_seq_one_letter_code
_entity_poly.pdbx_strand_id
1 'polypeptide(L)' 'MNQIIINADLGDQIISRHIYGHFAEHLGRCIYGGIYAGESASVPHKNGMRKDVVDALRQLNIPNL' A
#
# COMPACT_ATOMS: atom_id res chain seq x y z
N MET A 1 20.04 -20.14 25.29
CA MET A 1 20.70 -19.76 24.02
C MET A 1 19.66 -19.98 22.94
N ASN A 2 19.29 -18.95 22.17
CA ASN A 2 18.21 -19.07 21.19
C ASN A 2 18.82 -19.34 19.81
N GLN A 3 18.41 -20.44 19.17
CA GLN A 3 18.90 -20.87 17.86
C GLN A 3 17.72 -21.11 16.93
N ILE A 4 17.86 -20.72 15.65
CA ILE A 4 16.91 -21.00 14.56
C ILE A 4 17.70 -21.64 13.41
N ILE A 5 17.13 -22.65 12.75
CA ILE A 5 17.68 -23.31 11.56
C ILE A 5 16.69 -23.07 10.42
N ILE A 6 17.18 -22.66 9.25
CA ILE A 6 16.39 -22.40 8.04
C ILE A 6 16.82 -23.38 6.95
N ASN A 7 15.89 -24.21 6.49
CA ASN A 7 16.12 -25.18 5.42
C ASN A 7 15.49 -24.62 4.13
N ALA A 8 16.32 -24.12 3.22
CA ALA A 8 15.86 -23.47 1.99
C ALA A 8 15.32 -24.44 0.93
N ASP A 9 15.52 -25.75 1.12
CA ASP A 9 15.14 -26.85 0.24
C ASP A 9 13.78 -27.47 0.55
N LEU A 10 13.14 -27.07 1.66
CA LEU A 10 11.86 -27.65 2.12
C LEU A 10 10.63 -26.79 1.79
N GLY A 11 10.80 -25.61 1.18
CA GLY A 11 9.67 -24.72 0.89
C GLY A 11 8.87 -25.15 -0.34
N ASP A 12 7.58 -25.45 -0.16
CA ASP A 12 6.65 -25.87 -1.22
C ASP A 12 5.41 -24.96 -1.35
N GLN A 13 5.18 -24.03 -0.42
CA GLN A 13 4.09 -23.05 -0.52
C GLN A 13 4.53 -21.75 -1.18
N ILE A 14 3.62 -21.17 -1.99
CA ILE A 14 3.75 -19.82 -2.51
C ILE A 14 3.08 -18.86 -1.53
N ILE A 15 3.84 -17.90 -1.01
CA ILE A 15 3.27 -16.79 -0.25
C ILE A 15 2.51 -15.88 -1.22
N SER A 16 1.18 -15.91 -1.16
CA SER A 16 0.35 -15.06 -2.00
C SER A 16 0.66 -13.59 -1.73
N ARG A 17 1.01 -12.82 -2.77
CA ARG A 17 1.24 -11.38 -2.64
C ARG A 17 0.07 -10.66 -1.99
N HIS A 18 -1.16 -11.17 -2.16
CA HIS A 18 -2.38 -10.53 -1.68
C HIS A 18 -2.47 -10.43 -0.15
N ILE A 19 -1.67 -11.18 0.61
CA ILE A 19 -1.57 -11.00 2.08
C ILE A 19 -0.98 -9.63 2.46
N TYR A 20 -0.27 -8.97 1.54
CA TYR A 20 0.23 -7.60 1.67
C TYR A 20 -0.73 -6.55 1.08
N GLY A 21 -2.01 -6.91 0.95
CA GLY A 21 -3.07 -5.99 0.54
C GLY A 21 -3.36 -4.91 1.57
N HIS A 22 -4.08 -3.88 1.14
CA HIS A 22 -4.54 -2.78 1.99
C HIS A 22 -6.07 -2.65 1.92
N PHE A 23 -6.61 -1.71 2.71
CA PHE A 23 -8.03 -1.39 2.73
C PHE A 23 -8.21 0.13 2.85
N ALA A 24 -9.16 0.69 2.10
CA ALA A 24 -9.53 2.09 2.16
C ALA A 24 -11.03 2.26 2.36
N GLU A 25 -11.41 3.13 3.30
CA GLU A 25 -12.81 3.40 3.66
C GLU A 25 -13.06 4.90 3.69
N HIS A 26 -14.30 5.31 3.42
CA HIS A 26 -14.77 6.68 3.60
C HIS A 26 -14.90 7.02 5.10
N LEU A 27 -13.79 6.98 5.82
CA LEU A 27 -13.72 7.18 7.26
C LEU A 27 -12.63 8.20 7.60
N GLY A 28 -13.02 9.25 8.32
CA GLY A 28 -12.14 10.35 8.71
C GLY A 28 -11.48 10.99 7.48
N ARG A 29 -10.14 10.91 7.43
CA ARG A 29 -9.31 11.48 6.35
C ARG A 29 -8.63 10.40 5.49
N CYS A 30 -9.13 9.17 5.50
CA CYS A 30 -8.56 8.12 4.64
C CYS A 30 -8.72 8.48 3.15
N ILE A 31 -9.95 8.73 2.70
CA ILE A 31 -10.22 9.19 1.33
C ILE A 31 -9.99 10.69 1.22
N TYR A 32 -10.77 11.51 1.93
CA TYR A 32 -10.78 12.96 1.76
C TYR A 32 -9.67 13.64 2.56
N GLY A 33 -8.76 14.32 1.88
CA GLY A 33 -7.54 14.89 2.45
C GLY A 33 -6.40 13.89 2.60
N GLY A 34 -6.70 12.59 2.55
CA GLY A 34 -5.72 11.49 2.52
C GLY A 34 -5.31 11.16 1.10
N ILE A 35 -6.05 10.26 0.44
CA ILE A 35 -5.77 9.83 -0.94
C ILE A 35 -6.22 10.89 -1.97
N TYR A 36 -7.40 11.48 -1.76
CA TYR A 36 -8.01 12.46 -2.66
C TYR A 36 -7.98 13.86 -2.03
N ALA A 37 -7.32 14.80 -2.71
CA ALA A 37 -7.23 16.20 -2.30
C ALA A 37 -8.26 17.12 -2.99
N GLY A 38 -8.85 16.68 -4.11
CA GLY A 38 -9.71 17.53 -4.94
C GLY A 38 -8.96 18.14 -6.13
N GLU A 39 -9.68 18.43 -7.22
CA GLU A 39 -9.07 18.93 -8.48
C GLU A 39 -8.58 20.38 -8.44
N SER A 40 -9.03 21.16 -7.45
CA SER A 40 -8.59 22.53 -7.21
C SER A 40 -7.50 22.63 -6.13
N ALA A 41 -6.99 21.50 -5.64
CA ALA A 41 -6.04 21.48 -4.54
C ALA A 41 -4.66 22.00 -4.98
N SER A 42 -4.00 22.77 -4.12
CA SER A 42 -2.66 23.29 -4.38
C SER A 42 -1.56 22.23 -4.28
N VAL A 43 -1.82 21.12 -3.59
CA VAL A 43 -0.88 19.99 -3.49
C VAL A 43 -0.75 19.29 -4.86
N PRO A 44 0.45 18.86 -5.27
CA PRO A 44 0.62 18.13 -6.53
C PRO A 44 -0.29 16.91 -6.64
N HIS A 45 -1.14 16.88 -7.66
CA HIS A 45 -2.12 15.82 -7.87
C HIS A 45 -2.34 15.50 -9.35
N LYS A 46 -2.95 14.34 -9.62
CA LYS A 46 -3.50 13.98 -10.93
C LYS A 46 -4.96 13.61 -10.74
N ASN A 47 -5.88 14.33 -11.39
CA ASN A 47 -7.33 14.15 -11.27
C ASN A 47 -7.80 14.19 -9.79
N GLY A 48 -7.25 15.12 -9.00
CA GLY A 48 -7.48 15.27 -7.56
C GLY A 48 -6.82 14.21 -6.66
N MET A 49 -6.20 13.17 -7.21
CA MET A 49 -5.46 12.16 -6.45
C MET A 49 -4.05 12.66 -6.11
N ARG A 50 -3.70 12.63 -4.83
CA ARG A 50 -2.40 13.10 -4.35
C ARG A 50 -1.25 12.31 -4.95
N LYS A 51 -0.34 12.99 -5.65
CA LYS A 51 0.75 12.34 -6.37
C LYS A 51 1.75 11.68 -5.42
N ASP A 52 2.07 12.35 -4.30
CA ASP A 52 2.97 11.83 -3.27
C ASP A 52 2.45 10.54 -2.62
N VAL A 53 1.16 10.50 -2.28
CA VAL A 53 0.53 9.29 -1.73
C VAL A 53 0.54 8.15 -2.74
N VAL A 54 0.12 8.40 -3.99
CA VAL A 54 0.08 7.36 -5.02
C VAL A 54 1.48 6.84 -5.35
N ASP A 55 2.49 7.72 -5.40
CA ASP A 55 3.87 7.30 -5.67
C ASP A 55 4.45 6.47 -4.52
N ALA A 56 4.11 6.78 -3.25
CA ALA A 56 4.47 5.96 -2.10
C ALA A 56 3.80 4.57 -2.14
N LEU A 57 2.50 4.49 -2.46
CA LEU A 57 1.80 3.21 -2.60
C LEU A 57 2.38 2.33 -3.71
N ARG A 58 2.85 2.93 -4.82
CA ARG A 58 3.58 2.21 -5.87
C ARG A 58 4.93 1.69 -5.38
N GLN A 59 5.69 2.48 -4.65
CA GLN A 59 6.98 2.05 -4.08
C GLN A 59 6.83 0.87 -3.10
N LEU A 60 5.71 0.82 -2.37
CA LEU A 60 5.36 -0.31 -1.49
C LEU A 60 4.95 -1.57 -2.25
N ASN A 61 4.77 -1.50 -3.57
CA ASN A 61 4.32 -2.61 -4.43
C ASN A 61 3.01 -3.25 -3.94
N ILE A 62 2.04 -2.43 -3.52
CA ILE A 62 0.77 -2.95 -3.01
C ILE A 62 0.05 -3.76 -4.10
N PRO A 63 -0.42 -4.99 -3.80
CA PRO A 63 -0.97 -5.86 -4.83
C PRO A 63 -2.48 -5.69 -5.05
N ASN A 64 -3.17 -5.15 -4.05
CA ASN A 64 -4.60 -4.86 -4.01
C ASN A 64 -4.90 -3.80 -2.93
N LEU A 65 -6.05 -3.16 -3.06
CA LEU A 65 -6.61 -2.16 -2.15
C LEU A 65 -8.11 -2.41 -1.97
#